data_AF-A0A817UEV7-F1
#
_entry.id   AF-A0A817UEV7-F1
#
_cell.length_a   1.000
_cell.length_b   1.000
_cell.length_c   1.000
_cell.angle_alpha   90.00
_cell.angle_beta   90.00
_cell.angle_gamma   90.00
#
_symmetry.space_group_name_H-M   'P 1'
#
loop_
_entity.id
_entity.type
_entity.pdbx_description
1 polymer ?
#
loop_
_entity_poly.entity_id
_entity_poly.type
_entity_poly.pdbx_seq_one_letter_code
_entity_poly.pdbx_strand_id
1 'polypeptide(L)'
;MLYLLRFAVVLLSIVIVRSASNCSDRKFIEESLGKVHIPVAAIIVVNATDTLYEQAFGYQSLLPEHSIDIDNSIFTLASISKTFIGVAVMQLVEKNLIDLDADINLYLSEPDRKIFHPQYPSHAITLRKLLSHTASINGTISSLINFIRPDDTVFTSETALADMYFTYFSPNSSHWLPKPPDTVAFYSNEGSSLAALVVERVTKMPYDQYIKEFILKPLNIDIHKTGFRLSDFKNRKELVKHYVYAINESFLPLWNEEMPQFNITQILVKALLSFIYNIDLTL
;
A
#
# COMPACT_ATOMS: atom_id res chain seq x y z
N MET A 1 5.45 -62.17 -29.58
CA MET A 1 5.40 -60.71 -29.82
C MET A 1 5.38 -60.03 -28.46
N LEU A 2 6.25 -59.03 -28.28
CA LEU A 2 6.54 -58.22 -27.08
C LEU A 2 5.29 -57.93 -26.23
N TYR A 3 5.33 -57.83 -24.89
CA TYR A 3 6.08 -56.83 -24.13
C TYR A 3 6.44 -57.30 -22.71
N LEU A 4 7.71 -57.12 -22.36
CA LEU A 4 8.26 -57.14 -21.01
C LEU A 4 7.71 -55.95 -20.21
N LEU A 5 6.93 -56.20 -19.15
CA LEU A 5 6.69 -55.19 -18.12
C LEU A 5 7.91 -55.15 -17.19
N ARG A 6 8.77 -54.15 -17.40
CA ARG A 6 9.82 -53.77 -16.45
C ARG A 6 9.16 -53.12 -15.24
N PHE A 7 9.25 -53.76 -14.07
CA PHE A 7 9.01 -53.09 -12.80
C PHE A 7 10.14 -52.09 -12.56
N ALA A 8 9.85 -50.80 -12.77
CA ALA A 8 10.70 -49.73 -12.27
C ALA A 8 10.46 -49.61 -10.76
N VAL A 9 11.45 -50.03 -9.97
CA VAL A 9 11.53 -49.64 -8.57
C VAL A 9 11.84 -48.15 -8.57
N VAL A 10 10.80 -47.33 -8.38
CA VAL A 10 10.98 -45.93 -8.03
C VAL A 10 11.46 -45.93 -6.59
N LEU A 11 12.78 -45.86 -6.43
CA LEU A 11 13.39 -45.35 -5.21
C LEU A 11 12.85 -43.93 -5.04
N LEU A 12 11.80 -43.78 -4.23
CA LEU A 12 11.54 -42.51 -3.56
C LEU A 12 12.78 -42.26 -2.71
N SER A 13 13.72 -41.51 -3.26
CA SER A 13 14.56 -40.67 -2.43
C SER A 13 13.60 -39.78 -1.66
N ILE A 14 13.28 -40.22 -0.43
CA ILE A 14 12.91 -39.29 0.62
C ILE A 14 14.14 -38.42 0.77
N VAL A 15 14.17 -37.34 -0.01
CA VAL A 15 14.95 -36.17 0.35
C VAL A 15 14.28 -35.72 1.63
N ILE A 16 14.74 -36.26 2.75
CA ILE A 16 14.70 -35.55 4.00
C ILE A 16 15.49 -34.30 3.65
N VAL A 17 14.78 -33.24 3.26
CA VAL A 17 15.31 -31.89 3.37
C VAL A 17 15.55 -31.79 4.86
N ARG A 18 16.78 -32.15 5.28
CA ARG A 18 17.32 -31.67 6.53
C ARG A 18 17.03 -30.18 6.44
N SER A 19 16.16 -29.71 7.33
CA SER A 19 16.12 -28.31 7.71
C SER A 19 17.57 -27.86 7.68
N ALA A 20 17.94 -27.10 6.65
CA ALA A 20 19.23 -26.47 6.63
C ALA A 20 19.11 -25.51 7.80
N SER A 21 19.71 -25.90 8.92
CA SER A 21 19.77 -25.15 10.17
C SER A 21 20.63 -23.89 10.05
N ASN A 22 20.68 -23.31 8.85
CA ASN A 22 21.16 -21.98 8.56
C ASN A 22 19.97 -21.23 7.98
N CYS A 23 19.05 -20.80 8.85
CA CYS A 23 18.32 -19.57 8.57
C CYS A 23 19.36 -18.56 8.06
N SER A 24 19.07 -17.91 6.94
CA SER A 24 19.91 -16.91 6.26
C SER A 24 20.83 -16.21 7.26
N ASP A 25 22.15 -16.36 7.07
CA ASP A 25 23.16 -15.78 7.96
C ASP A 25 22.79 -14.32 8.23
N ARG A 26 22.50 -13.97 9.49
CA ARG A 26 22.11 -12.59 9.88
C ARG A 26 23.05 -11.56 9.24
N LYS A 27 24.33 -11.93 9.16
CA LYS A 27 25.37 -11.17 8.48
C LYS A 27 25.08 -10.94 7.00
N PHE A 28 24.63 -11.95 6.26
CA PHE A 28 24.22 -11.80 4.86
C PHE A 28 23.07 -10.80 4.70
N ILE A 29 22.08 -10.84 5.59
CA ILE A 29 20.96 -9.87 5.56
C ILE A 29 21.48 -8.47 5.89
N GLU A 30 22.26 -8.30 6.96
CA GLU A 30 22.85 -7.01 7.33
C GLU A 30 23.72 -6.43 6.20
N GLU A 31 24.57 -7.25 5.58
CA GLU A 31 25.37 -6.86 4.42
C GLU A 31 24.49 -6.49 3.21
N SER A 32 23.39 -7.21 2.99
CA SER A 32 22.47 -6.93 1.89
C SER A 32 21.72 -5.63 2.10
N LEU A 33 21.17 -5.39 3.30
CA LEU A 33 20.51 -4.14 3.67
C LEU A 33 21.50 -2.96 3.58
N GLY A 34 22.73 -3.14 4.05
CA GLY A 34 23.80 -2.13 3.99
C GLY A 34 24.18 -1.75 2.55
N LYS A 35 24.25 -2.71 1.62
CA LYS A 35 24.57 -2.46 0.19
C LYS A 35 23.54 -1.57 -0.50
N VAL A 36 22.28 -1.60 -0.07
CA VAL A 36 21.19 -0.79 -0.64
C VAL A 36 20.72 0.32 0.31
N HIS A 37 21.52 0.60 1.34
CA HIS A 37 21.28 1.69 2.30
C HIS A 37 19.90 1.64 2.98
N ILE A 38 19.40 0.45 3.31
CA ILE A 38 18.19 0.28 4.10
C ILE A 38 18.60 0.34 5.59
N PRO A 39 18.25 1.40 6.33
CA PRO A 39 18.72 1.60 7.71
C PRO A 39 17.94 0.76 8.73
N VAL A 40 16.80 0.20 8.33
CA VAL A 40 15.90 -0.52 9.22
C VAL A 40 15.04 -1.51 8.44
N ALA A 41 14.92 -2.73 8.96
CA ALA A 41 14.03 -3.75 8.42
C ALA A 41 13.55 -4.69 9.52
N ALA A 42 12.29 -5.13 9.42
CA ALA A 42 11.79 -6.30 10.12
C ALA A 42 11.44 -7.36 9.06
N ILE A 43 11.91 -8.58 9.27
CA ILE A 43 11.71 -9.70 8.34
C ILE A 43 11.04 -10.83 9.10
N ILE A 44 9.85 -11.20 8.64
CA ILE A 44 9.05 -12.29 9.20
C ILE A 44 8.74 -13.27 8.07
N VAL A 45 9.03 -14.55 8.29
CA VAL A 45 8.68 -15.65 7.38
C VAL A 45 7.76 -16.59 8.14
N VAL A 46 6.58 -16.83 7.58
CA VAL A 46 5.55 -17.68 8.19
C VAL A 46 5.20 -18.83 7.25
N ASN A 47 4.72 -19.94 7.81
CA ASN A 47 3.96 -20.94 7.09
C ASN A 47 2.49 -20.92 7.56
N ALA A 48 1.72 -21.96 7.27
CA ALA A 48 0.31 -22.04 7.65
C ALA A 48 0.05 -22.04 9.17
N THR A 49 1.03 -22.42 9.99
CA THR A 49 0.87 -22.65 11.44
C THR A 49 1.87 -21.91 12.30
N ASP A 50 3.05 -21.59 11.76
CA ASP A 50 4.23 -21.18 12.53
C ASP A 50 4.96 -20.00 11.89
N THR A 51 5.55 -19.17 12.75
CA THR A 51 6.61 -18.24 12.37
C THR A 51 7.93 -19.00 12.27
N LEU A 52 8.46 -19.09 11.06
CA LEU A 52 9.71 -19.81 10.75
C LEU A 52 10.95 -18.95 10.98
N TYR A 53 10.81 -17.63 10.82
CA TYR A 53 11.89 -16.67 11.00
C TYR A 53 11.32 -15.32 11.37
N GLU A 54 11.93 -14.65 12.34
CA GLU A 54 11.52 -13.33 12.80
C GLU A 54 12.75 -12.61 13.34
N GLN A 55 13.21 -11.58 12.61
CA GLN A 55 14.34 -10.74 13.04
C GLN A 55 14.18 -9.31 12.56
N ALA A 56 14.73 -8.41 13.36
CA ALA A 56 14.82 -7.00 13.05
C ALA A 56 16.30 -6.56 12.95
N PHE A 57 16.51 -5.56 12.10
CA PHE A 57 17.81 -5.07 11.67
C PHE A 57 17.82 -3.55 11.71
N GLY A 58 18.93 -2.98 12.18
CA GLY A 58 19.16 -1.54 12.14
C GLY A 58 18.43 -0.75 13.23
N TYR A 59 18.00 0.47 12.89
CA TYR A 59 17.54 1.45 13.87
C TYR A 59 16.22 2.08 13.47
N GLN A 60 15.25 2.04 14.38
CA GLN A 60 13.96 2.73 14.25
C GLN A 60 14.11 4.24 14.07
N SER A 61 15.18 4.81 14.63
CA SER A 61 15.63 6.18 14.39
C SER A 61 17.16 6.20 14.43
N LEU A 62 17.80 6.84 13.45
CA LEU A 62 19.24 7.11 13.43
C LEU A 62 19.62 8.30 14.34
N LEU A 63 18.71 9.24 14.60
CA LEU A 63 19.00 10.45 15.39
C LEU A 63 17.80 10.87 16.28
N PRO A 64 17.91 10.78 17.62
CA PRO A 64 18.89 9.96 18.34
C PRO A 64 18.76 8.49 17.92
N GLU A 65 19.83 7.72 18.10
CA GLU A 65 19.83 6.28 17.79
C GLU A 65 18.87 5.53 18.70
N HIS A 66 17.91 4.86 18.09
CA HIS A 66 16.99 3.94 18.73
C HIS A 66 17.01 2.64 17.93
N SER A 67 17.57 1.58 18.52
CA SER A 67 17.53 0.25 17.93
C SER A 67 16.08 -0.18 17.70
N ILE A 68 15.87 -0.93 16.63
CA ILE A 68 14.55 -1.47 16.32
C ILE A 68 14.10 -2.48 17.38
N ASP A 69 12.84 -2.36 17.79
CA ASP A 69 12.14 -3.34 18.62
C ASP A 69 11.14 -4.09 17.73
N ILE A 70 11.31 -5.40 17.56
CA ILE A 70 10.49 -6.19 16.65
C ILE A 70 9.01 -6.26 17.07
N ASP A 71 8.74 -6.20 18.37
CA ASP A 71 7.39 -6.35 18.92
C ASP A 71 6.61 -5.03 18.93
N ASN A 72 7.34 -3.89 18.92
CA ASN A 72 6.76 -2.57 19.13
C ASN A 72 7.01 -1.57 17.99
N SER A 73 7.90 -1.88 17.04
CA SER A 73 8.18 -0.96 15.94
C SER A 73 7.09 -1.03 14.87
N ILE A 74 6.51 0.12 14.58
CA ILE A 74 5.39 0.27 13.66
C ILE A 74 5.91 0.88 12.35
N PHE A 75 5.72 0.13 11.27
CA PHE A 75 6.09 0.53 9.92
C PHE A 75 4.88 1.02 9.13
N THR A 76 5.08 2.00 8.24
CA THR A 76 4.06 2.37 7.28
C THR A 76 3.94 1.31 6.18
N LEU A 77 2.75 0.74 6.02
CA LEU A 77 2.48 -0.34 5.05
C LEU A 77 2.43 0.14 3.59
N ALA A 78 2.29 1.44 3.35
CA ALA A 78 2.13 2.05 2.03
C ALA A 78 1.08 1.28 1.18
N SER A 79 1.44 0.83 -0.02
CA SER A 79 0.50 0.18 -0.95
C SER A 79 0.00 -1.19 -0.50
N ILE A 80 0.62 -1.83 0.50
CA ILE A 80 0.08 -3.06 1.11
C ILE A 80 -1.31 -2.79 1.70
N SER A 81 -1.58 -1.56 2.15
CA SER A 81 -2.89 -1.14 2.66
C SER A 81 -4.06 -1.38 1.69
N LYS A 82 -3.82 -1.47 0.37
CA LYS A 82 -4.86 -1.79 -0.62
C LYS A 82 -5.43 -3.19 -0.47
N THR A 83 -4.66 -4.12 0.10
CA THR A 83 -5.15 -5.47 0.39
C THR A 83 -6.32 -5.43 1.38
N PHE A 84 -6.25 -4.57 2.40
CA PHE A 84 -7.33 -4.34 3.35
C PHE A 84 -8.58 -3.72 2.70
N ILE A 85 -8.40 -2.81 1.74
CA ILE A 85 -9.52 -2.26 0.93
C ILE A 85 -10.21 -3.39 0.17
N GLY A 86 -9.43 -4.26 -0.48
CA GLY A 86 -9.95 -5.42 -1.20
C GLY A 86 -10.74 -6.36 -0.29
N VAL A 87 -10.19 -6.71 0.89
CA VAL A 87 -10.90 -7.55 1.88
C VAL A 87 -12.20 -6.88 2.35
N ALA A 88 -12.17 -5.58 2.67
CA ALA A 88 -13.36 -4.86 3.10
C ALA A 88 -14.46 -4.86 2.03
N VAL A 89 -14.11 -4.60 0.76
CA VAL A 89 -15.06 -4.68 -0.36
C VAL A 89 -15.62 -6.09 -0.48
N MET A 90 -14.77 -7.12 -0.44
CA MET A 90 -15.23 -8.51 -0.58
C MET A 90 -16.13 -8.97 0.57
N GLN A 91 -15.88 -8.52 1.81
CA GLN A 91 -16.79 -8.77 2.94
C GLN A 91 -18.19 -8.19 2.69
N LEU A 92 -18.29 -7.02 2.05
CA LEU A 92 -19.58 -6.41 1.71
C LEU A 92 -20.25 -7.12 0.52
N VAL A 93 -19.47 -7.65 -0.42
CA VAL A 93 -19.96 -8.52 -1.50
C VAL A 93 -20.55 -9.81 -0.95
N GLU A 94 -19.85 -10.49 -0.03
CA GLU A 94 -20.34 -11.71 0.62
C GLU A 94 -21.64 -11.48 1.40
N LYS A 95 -21.85 -10.26 1.92
CA LYS A 95 -23.08 -9.84 2.61
C LYS A 95 -24.19 -9.38 1.64
N ASN A 96 -23.97 -9.43 0.33
CA ASN A 96 -24.87 -8.92 -0.71
C ASN A 96 -25.22 -7.42 -0.54
N LEU A 97 -24.33 -6.64 0.07
CA LEU A 97 -24.49 -5.19 0.22
C LEU A 97 -23.94 -4.43 -0.99
N ILE A 98 -23.04 -5.06 -1.74
CA ILE A 98 -22.35 -4.52 -2.90
C ILE A 98 -22.21 -5.58 -3.98
N ASP A 99 -22.41 -5.18 -5.22
CA ASP A 99 -22.00 -5.87 -6.45
C ASP A 99 -20.74 -5.20 -7.02
N LEU A 100 -19.72 -6.01 -7.34
CA LEU A 100 -18.44 -5.58 -7.91
C LEU A 100 -18.57 -4.95 -9.30
N ASP A 101 -19.59 -5.36 -10.06
CA ASP A 101 -19.80 -4.96 -11.45
C ASP A 101 -20.84 -3.85 -11.61
N ALA A 102 -21.51 -3.49 -10.52
CA ALA A 102 -22.38 -2.34 -10.47
C ALA A 102 -21.61 -1.02 -10.52
N ASP A 103 -22.26 0.02 -11.06
CA ASP A 103 -21.73 1.38 -11.06
C ASP A 103 -21.57 1.90 -9.61
N ILE A 104 -20.38 2.39 -9.27
CA ILE A 104 -20.07 2.90 -7.93
C ILE A 104 -20.99 4.05 -7.50
N ASN A 105 -21.56 4.80 -8.44
CA ASN A 105 -22.46 5.92 -8.14
C ASN A 105 -23.75 5.46 -7.43
N LEU A 106 -24.15 4.19 -7.58
CA LEU A 106 -25.26 3.61 -6.82
C LEU A 106 -24.98 3.62 -5.32
N TYR A 107 -23.73 3.40 -4.92
CA TYR A 107 -23.32 3.33 -3.52
C TYR A 107 -22.94 4.69 -2.95
N LEU A 108 -22.35 5.56 -3.78
CA LEU A 108 -21.98 6.91 -3.34
C LEU A 108 -23.23 7.78 -3.06
N SER A 109 -24.32 7.57 -3.81
CA SER A 109 -25.63 8.18 -3.57
C SER A 109 -25.61 9.72 -3.46
N GLU A 110 -24.82 10.40 -4.30
CA GLU A 110 -24.79 11.86 -4.37
C GLU A 110 -25.75 12.36 -5.48
N PRO A 111 -26.74 13.22 -5.18
CA PRO A 111 -27.80 13.58 -6.13
C PRO A 111 -27.31 14.42 -7.32
N ASP A 112 -26.34 15.32 -7.08
CA ASP A 112 -25.91 16.30 -8.09
C ASP A 112 -24.50 16.03 -8.64
N ARG A 113 -23.85 14.94 -8.20
CA ARG A 113 -22.45 14.65 -8.51
C ARG A 113 -22.30 13.18 -8.86
N LYS A 114 -21.70 12.90 -10.02
CA LYS A 114 -21.38 11.54 -10.46
C LYS A 114 -19.93 11.46 -10.87
N ILE A 115 -19.31 10.32 -10.59
CA ILE A 115 -17.96 9.98 -11.03
C ILE A 115 -18.11 9.11 -12.27
N PHE A 116 -17.64 9.60 -13.42
CA PHE A 116 -17.65 8.87 -14.68
C PHE A 116 -16.50 9.33 -15.57
N HIS A 117 -16.11 8.48 -16.52
CA HIS A 117 -15.09 8.83 -17.49
C HIS A 117 -15.67 9.80 -18.54
N PRO A 118 -15.16 11.03 -18.70
CA PRO A 118 -15.79 12.06 -19.56
C PRO A 118 -15.81 11.67 -21.05
N GLN A 119 -14.77 11.00 -21.55
CA GLN A 119 -14.73 10.51 -22.94
C GLN A 119 -15.48 9.18 -23.16
N TYR A 120 -15.83 8.45 -22.10
CA TYR A 120 -16.48 7.14 -22.17
C TYR A 120 -17.62 7.05 -21.13
N PRO A 121 -18.61 7.97 -21.14
CA PRO A 121 -19.60 8.09 -20.08
C PRO A 121 -20.56 6.90 -19.96
N SER A 122 -20.66 6.08 -21.01
CA SER A 122 -21.43 4.83 -21.00
C SER A 122 -20.72 3.67 -20.30
N HIS A 123 -19.41 3.80 -20.04
CA HIS A 123 -18.64 2.79 -19.33
C HIS A 123 -18.70 3.09 -17.84
N ALA A 124 -19.55 2.37 -17.12
CA ALA A 124 -19.66 2.49 -15.68
C ALA A 124 -18.28 2.29 -15.01
N ILE A 125 -17.99 3.09 -13.99
CA ILE A 125 -16.86 2.84 -13.10
C ILE A 125 -17.36 1.88 -12.03
N THR A 126 -16.69 0.74 -11.86
CA THR A 126 -17.12 -0.34 -10.98
C THR A 126 -16.04 -0.64 -9.95
N LEU A 127 -16.40 -1.26 -8.82
CA LEU A 127 -15.41 -1.65 -7.82
C LEU A 127 -14.40 -2.65 -8.37
N ARG A 128 -14.81 -3.55 -9.28
CA ARG A 128 -13.88 -4.43 -10.00
C ARG A 128 -12.78 -3.62 -10.68
N LYS A 129 -13.16 -2.62 -11.48
CA LYS A 129 -12.24 -1.73 -12.20
C LYS A 129 -11.31 -0.94 -11.29
N LEU A 130 -11.84 -0.45 -10.16
CA LEU A 130 -11.06 0.29 -9.18
C LEU A 130 -10.00 -0.59 -8.51
N LEU A 131 -10.37 -1.80 -8.10
CA LEU A 131 -9.49 -2.75 -7.43
C LEU A 131 -8.49 -3.41 -8.39
N SER A 132 -8.84 -3.57 -9.67
CA SER A 132 -7.94 -4.10 -10.72
C SER A 132 -7.13 -3.02 -11.44
N HIS A 133 -7.28 -1.76 -11.06
CA HIS A 133 -6.62 -0.62 -11.72
C HIS A 133 -6.96 -0.49 -13.21
N THR A 134 -8.15 -0.91 -13.64
CA THR A 134 -8.61 -0.83 -15.05
C THR A 134 -9.65 0.25 -15.31
N ALA A 135 -9.88 1.15 -14.36
CA ALA A 135 -10.84 2.25 -14.49
C ALA A 135 -10.38 3.39 -15.44
N SER A 136 -9.18 3.29 -16.04
CA SER A 136 -8.54 4.37 -16.80
C SER A 136 -8.34 5.67 -15.99
N ILE A 137 -8.09 5.55 -14.69
CA ILE A 137 -7.77 6.69 -13.84
C ILE A 137 -6.27 6.99 -13.97
N ASN A 138 -5.95 8.24 -14.25
CA ASN A 138 -4.57 8.71 -14.31
C ASN A 138 -4.07 8.95 -12.88
N GLY A 139 -3.37 7.97 -12.31
CA GLY A 139 -2.76 8.10 -10.98
C GLY A 139 -1.58 9.08 -11.01
N THR A 140 -1.72 10.23 -10.37
CA THR A 140 -0.66 11.25 -10.29
C THR A 140 -0.01 11.26 -8.91
N ILE A 141 1.32 11.18 -8.86
CA ILE A 141 2.10 11.28 -7.60
C ILE A 141 1.82 12.58 -6.83
N SER A 142 1.41 13.67 -7.48
CA SER A 142 1.13 14.94 -6.82
C SER A 142 0.03 14.87 -5.76
N SER A 143 -0.86 13.88 -5.83
CA SER A 143 -1.87 13.68 -4.79
C SER A 143 -1.24 13.23 -3.48
N LEU A 144 -0.19 12.38 -3.52
CA LEU A 144 0.51 11.84 -2.35
C LEU A 144 1.08 12.94 -1.45
N ILE A 145 1.63 14.02 -2.04
CA ILE A 145 2.21 15.16 -1.30
C ILE A 145 1.19 15.79 -0.33
N ASN A 146 -0.10 15.77 -0.67
CA ASN A 146 -1.14 16.33 0.21
C ASN A 146 -1.52 15.40 1.38
N PHE A 147 -1.25 14.10 1.29
CA PHE A 147 -1.67 13.12 2.30
C PHE A 147 -0.68 12.97 3.45
N ILE A 148 0.50 13.56 3.32
CA ILE A 148 1.54 13.37 4.30
C ILE A 148 1.89 14.73 4.90
N ARG A 149 1.08 15.10 5.91
CA ARG A 149 1.25 16.32 6.69
C ARG A 149 1.57 15.97 8.14
N PRO A 150 2.45 16.73 8.81
CA PRO A 150 2.89 16.40 10.18
C PRO A 150 1.78 16.38 11.25
N ASP A 151 0.62 16.95 10.95
CA ASP A 151 -0.44 17.27 11.92
C ASP A 151 -1.79 16.60 11.63
N ASP A 152 -1.86 15.67 10.67
CA ASP A 152 -3.12 15.01 10.22
C ASP A 152 -4.29 15.98 10.00
N THR A 153 -4.00 17.21 9.56
CA THR A 153 -5.04 18.24 9.36
C THR A 153 -5.91 18.02 8.13
N VAL A 154 -5.64 16.97 7.35
CA VAL A 154 -6.37 16.67 6.12
C VAL A 154 -7.43 15.62 6.43
N PHE A 155 -8.67 15.87 5.98
CA PHE A 155 -9.85 15.00 6.17
C PHE A 155 -10.35 14.93 7.63
N THR A 156 -10.52 16.08 8.26
CA THR A 156 -11.07 16.22 9.61
C THR A 156 -12.61 16.15 9.67
N SER A 157 -13.29 16.08 8.53
CA SER A 157 -14.75 15.90 8.45
C SER A 157 -15.13 14.69 7.58
N GLU A 158 -16.28 14.10 7.88
CA GLU A 158 -16.87 12.97 7.14
C GLU A 158 -17.09 13.29 5.65
N THR A 159 -17.29 14.57 5.30
CA THR A 159 -17.55 14.98 3.90
C THR A 159 -16.29 15.34 3.13
N ALA A 160 -15.20 15.74 3.81
CA ALA A 160 -14.01 16.30 3.16
C ALA A 160 -13.38 15.34 2.13
N LEU A 161 -13.36 14.04 2.43
CA LEU A 161 -12.79 13.04 1.53
C LEU A 161 -13.64 12.85 0.26
N ALA A 162 -14.97 12.78 0.43
CA ALA A 162 -15.88 12.66 -0.69
C ALA A 162 -15.84 13.93 -1.56
N ASP A 163 -15.89 15.10 -0.95
CA ASP A 163 -15.82 16.39 -1.66
C ASP A 163 -14.53 16.52 -2.49
N MET A 164 -13.40 16.09 -1.93
CA MET A 164 -12.14 16.02 -2.64
C MET A 164 -12.24 15.08 -3.85
N TYR A 165 -12.75 13.86 -3.68
CA TYR A 165 -12.80 12.89 -4.79
C TYR A 165 -13.76 13.30 -5.89
N PHE A 166 -14.93 13.84 -5.57
CA PHE A 166 -15.83 14.35 -6.60
C PHE A 166 -15.26 15.59 -7.33
N THR A 167 -14.40 16.38 -6.67
CA THR A 167 -13.67 17.48 -7.33
C THR A 167 -12.57 16.92 -8.23
N TYR A 168 -11.80 15.96 -7.72
CA TYR A 168 -10.75 15.26 -8.45
C TYR A 168 -11.31 14.57 -9.69
N PHE A 169 -12.43 13.87 -9.60
CA PHE A 169 -13.07 13.19 -10.73
C PHE A 169 -14.07 14.05 -11.50
N SER A 170 -14.02 15.38 -11.33
CA SER A 170 -14.90 16.27 -12.09
C SER A 170 -14.69 16.11 -13.60
N PRO A 171 -15.73 16.33 -14.44
CA PRO A 171 -15.64 16.06 -15.89
C PRO A 171 -14.54 16.84 -16.62
N ASN A 172 -14.11 17.98 -16.08
CA ASN A 172 -13.08 18.84 -16.67
C ASN A 172 -11.66 18.50 -16.16
N SER A 173 -11.51 17.46 -15.35
CA SER A 173 -10.22 17.04 -14.80
C SER A 173 -9.37 16.28 -15.83
N SER A 174 -8.04 16.41 -15.71
CA SER A 174 -7.05 15.63 -16.47
C SER A 174 -6.71 14.28 -15.81
N HIS A 175 -7.56 13.83 -14.88
CA HIS A 175 -7.34 12.66 -14.03
C HIS A 175 -7.84 11.35 -14.66
N TRP A 176 -8.16 11.36 -15.94
CA TRP A 176 -8.56 10.20 -16.73
C TRP A 176 -7.58 9.98 -17.89
N LEU A 177 -7.19 8.73 -18.13
CA LEU A 177 -6.42 8.36 -19.30
C LEU A 177 -7.31 8.42 -20.55
N PRO A 178 -6.78 8.76 -21.74
CA PRO A 178 -7.56 8.77 -22.97
C PRO A 178 -7.76 7.34 -23.54
N LYS A 179 -8.27 6.42 -22.71
CA LYS A 179 -8.49 5.00 -23.01
C LYS A 179 -9.80 4.53 -22.36
N PRO A 180 -10.62 3.70 -23.02
CA PRO A 180 -11.83 3.17 -22.39
C PRO A 180 -11.47 2.35 -21.13
N PRO A 181 -12.30 2.40 -20.07
CA PRO A 181 -12.17 1.47 -18.95
C PRO A 181 -12.09 0.00 -19.42
N ASP A 182 -11.40 -0.85 -18.66
CA ASP A 182 -11.08 -2.26 -18.96
C ASP A 182 -10.09 -2.53 -20.10
N THR A 183 -9.61 -1.49 -20.79
CA THR A 183 -8.64 -1.71 -21.90
C THR A 183 -7.18 -1.69 -21.47
N VAL A 184 -6.89 -1.05 -20.32
CA VAL A 184 -5.53 -0.94 -19.77
C VAL A 184 -5.58 -1.07 -18.26
N ALA A 185 -4.59 -1.72 -17.67
CA ALA A 185 -4.33 -1.65 -16.24
C ALA A 185 -3.31 -0.53 -15.98
N PHE A 186 -3.70 0.50 -15.25
CA PHE A 186 -2.86 1.62 -14.88
C PHE A 186 -2.99 1.90 -13.38
N TYR A 187 -1.91 1.67 -12.64
CA TYR A 187 -1.89 1.79 -11.20
C TYR A 187 -2.39 3.16 -10.73
N SER A 188 -3.36 3.18 -9.83
CA SER A 188 -3.97 4.40 -9.30
C SER A 188 -4.27 4.26 -7.81
N ASN A 189 -3.75 5.18 -7.02
CA ASN A 189 -4.08 5.28 -5.59
C ASN A 189 -5.49 5.80 -5.40
N GLU A 190 -5.91 6.76 -6.23
CA GLU A 190 -7.22 7.40 -6.21
C GLU A 190 -8.33 6.41 -6.51
N GLY A 191 -8.11 5.49 -7.45
CA GLY A 191 -9.03 4.40 -7.70
C GLY A 191 -9.23 3.51 -6.46
N SER A 192 -8.14 3.13 -5.78
CA SER A 192 -8.24 2.34 -4.54
C SER A 192 -8.91 3.10 -3.41
N SER A 193 -8.57 4.38 -3.20
CA SER A 193 -9.20 5.20 -2.17
C SER A 193 -10.68 5.46 -2.46
N LEU A 194 -11.08 5.57 -3.73
CA LEU A 194 -12.48 5.64 -4.10
C LEU A 194 -13.24 4.36 -3.74
N ALA A 195 -12.60 3.19 -3.87
CA ALA A 195 -13.18 1.94 -3.38
C ALA A 195 -13.34 1.93 -1.84
N ALA A 196 -12.38 2.48 -1.09
CA ALA A 196 -12.51 2.67 0.35
C ALA A 196 -13.66 3.63 0.73
N LEU A 197 -13.85 4.71 -0.04
CA LEU A 197 -15.00 5.61 0.14
C LEU A 197 -16.33 4.89 -0.08
N VAL A 198 -16.42 3.97 -1.05
CA VAL A 198 -17.64 3.17 -1.24
C VAL A 198 -17.93 2.31 0.00
N VAL A 199 -16.91 1.67 0.60
CA VAL A 199 -17.08 0.93 1.87
C VAL A 199 -17.67 1.82 2.95
N GLU A 200 -17.13 3.03 3.13
CA GLU A 200 -17.63 4.01 4.10
C GLU A 200 -19.09 4.41 3.82
N ARG A 201 -19.44 4.69 2.55
CA ARG A 201 -20.81 5.10 2.18
C ARG A 201 -21.85 4.00 2.33
N VAL A 202 -21.48 2.75 2.05
CA VAL A 202 -22.40 1.61 2.20
C VAL A 202 -22.59 1.24 3.66
N THR A 203 -21.52 1.27 4.45
CA THR A 203 -21.55 0.86 5.86
C THR A 203 -22.01 1.97 6.81
N LYS A 204 -21.98 3.23 6.37
CA LYS A 204 -22.19 4.43 7.21
C LYS A 204 -21.21 4.48 8.39
N MET A 205 -20.02 3.93 8.20
CA MET A 205 -18.95 3.87 9.19
C MET A 205 -17.67 4.41 8.56
N PRO A 206 -16.89 5.26 9.26
CA PRO A 206 -15.58 5.68 8.78
C PRO A 206 -14.72 4.49 8.39
N TYR A 207 -14.05 4.57 7.24
CA TYR A 207 -13.31 3.43 6.69
C TYR A 207 -12.28 2.85 7.68
N ASP A 208 -11.53 3.70 8.38
CA ASP A 208 -10.56 3.28 9.40
C ASP A 208 -11.20 2.50 10.56
N GLN A 209 -12.41 2.89 10.98
CA GLN A 209 -13.18 2.16 11.98
C GLN A 209 -13.67 0.82 11.46
N TYR A 210 -14.13 0.75 10.20
CA TYR A 210 -14.52 -0.51 9.57
C TYR A 210 -13.36 -1.51 9.56
N ILE A 211 -12.16 -1.07 9.17
CA ILE A 211 -10.97 -1.94 9.16
C ILE A 211 -10.63 -2.41 10.58
N LYS A 212 -10.66 -1.53 11.58
CA LYS A 212 -10.41 -1.89 12.97
C LYS A 212 -11.42 -2.93 13.47
N GLU A 213 -12.70 -2.71 13.23
CA GLU A 213 -13.78 -3.55 13.76
C GLU A 213 -13.93 -4.89 13.04
N PHE A 214 -13.90 -4.89 11.71
CA PHE A 214 -14.29 -6.06 10.91
C PHE A 214 -13.12 -6.82 10.29
N ILE A 215 -11.89 -6.33 10.45
CA ILE A 215 -10.68 -7.02 9.94
C ILE A 215 -9.65 -7.21 11.05
N LEU A 216 -9.19 -6.13 11.70
CA LEU A 216 -8.08 -6.23 12.65
C LEU A 216 -8.47 -6.94 13.95
N LYS A 217 -9.60 -6.56 14.56
CA LYS A 217 -10.10 -7.22 15.78
C LYS A 217 -10.36 -8.73 15.59
N PRO A 218 -11.05 -9.20 14.53
CA PRO A 218 -11.22 -10.63 14.28
C PRO A 218 -9.91 -11.40 14.07
N LEU A 219 -8.86 -10.74 13.59
CA LEU A 219 -7.52 -11.30 13.44
C LEU A 219 -6.67 -11.21 14.72
N ASN A 220 -7.23 -10.73 15.83
CA ASN A 220 -6.52 -10.46 17.09
C ASN A 220 -5.31 -9.53 16.93
N ILE A 221 -5.36 -8.61 15.96
CA ILE A 221 -4.34 -7.58 15.80
C ILE A 221 -4.66 -6.45 16.78
N ASP A 222 -3.67 -6.05 17.58
CA ASP A 222 -3.82 -4.93 18.52
C ASP A 222 -4.05 -3.62 17.77
N ILE A 223 -5.29 -3.12 17.81
CA ILE A 223 -5.68 -1.88 17.15
C ILE A 223 -4.95 -0.65 17.69
N HIS A 224 -4.36 -0.71 18.89
CA HIS A 224 -3.56 0.38 19.45
C HIS A 224 -2.14 0.44 18.87
N LYS A 225 -1.69 -0.62 18.20
CA LYS A 225 -0.43 -0.69 17.44
C LYS A 225 -0.64 -0.50 15.93
N THR A 226 -1.84 -0.06 15.53
CA THR A 226 -2.18 0.24 14.14
C THR A 226 -2.79 1.63 14.06
N GLY A 227 -2.62 2.31 12.92
CA GLY A 227 -3.16 3.64 12.74
C GLY A 227 -3.24 4.03 11.27
N PHE A 228 -4.11 4.98 10.98
CA PHE A 228 -4.29 5.61 9.68
C PHE A 228 -3.77 7.05 9.68
N ARG A 229 -3.57 7.62 10.88
CA ARG A 229 -3.13 8.99 11.14
C ARG A 229 -1.99 8.99 12.15
N LEU A 230 -1.08 9.96 12.10
CA LEU A 230 0.00 10.12 13.08
C LEU A 230 -0.51 10.38 14.51
N SER A 231 -1.71 10.93 14.63
CA SER A 231 -2.44 11.25 15.87
C SER A 231 -3.08 10.01 16.50
N ASP A 232 -3.20 8.90 15.77
CA ASP A 232 -3.64 7.62 16.34
C ASP A 232 -2.59 7.06 17.33
N PHE A 233 -1.32 7.46 17.19
CA PHE A 233 -0.20 6.94 17.96
C PHE A 233 0.15 7.86 19.14
N LYS A 234 -0.14 7.39 20.37
CA LYS A 234 0.20 8.11 21.61
C LYS A 234 1.72 8.23 21.80
N ASN A 235 2.47 7.17 21.47
CA ASN A 235 3.92 7.15 21.57
C ASN A 235 4.55 7.15 20.18
N ARG A 236 4.84 8.34 19.65
CA ARG A 236 5.46 8.47 18.33
C ARG A 236 6.88 7.91 18.22
N LYS A 237 7.50 7.47 19.33
CA LYS A 237 8.78 6.76 19.29
C LYS A 237 8.66 5.33 18.76
N GLU A 238 7.46 4.74 18.80
CA GLU A 238 7.17 3.42 18.22
C GLU A 238 7.06 3.47 16.69
N LEU A 239 6.94 4.66 16.10
CA LEU A 239 6.92 4.82 14.65
C LEU A 239 8.34 4.75 14.10
N VAL A 240 8.57 3.82 13.18
CA VAL A 240 9.82 3.75 12.42
C VAL A 240 9.94 5.00 11.56
N LYS A 241 11.04 5.74 11.72
CA LYS A 241 11.30 6.91 10.88
C LYS A 241 11.56 6.46 9.45
N HIS A 242 10.98 7.17 8.50
CA HIS A 242 11.23 6.92 7.10
C HIS A 242 12.51 7.60 6.68
N TYR A 243 13.29 6.93 5.84
CA TYR A 243 14.53 7.46 5.32
C TYR A 243 14.49 7.53 3.80
N VAL A 244 14.82 8.68 3.24
CA VAL A 244 15.13 8.80 1.81
C VAL A 244 16.62 8.98 1.70
N TYR A 245 17.27 8.06 0.98
CA TYR A 245 18.65 8.23 0.56
C TYR A 245 18.61 9.23 -0.60
N ALA A 246 19.10 10.45 -0.38
CA ALA A 246 19.03 11.56 -1.34
C ALA A 246 20.42 12.13 -1.64
N ILE A 247 20.60 12.50 -2.90
CA ILE A 247 21.80 12.03 -3.60
C ILE A 247 22.68 13.17 -4.06
N ASN A 248 22.00 14.28 -4.27
CA ASN A 248 22.55 15.58 -4.48
C ASN A 248 21.93 16.45 -3.38
N GLU A 249 22.79 17.18 -2.66
CA GLU A 249 22.42 18.02 -1.52
C GLU A 249 21.43 19.12 -1.89
N SER A 250 21.38 19.54 -3.16
CA SER A 250 20.45 20.56 -3.65
C SER A 250 18.98 20.15 -3.59
N PHE A 251 18.68 18.86 -3.47
CA PHE A 251 17.30 18.34 -3.43
C PHE A 251 16.76 18.13 -2.02
N LEU A 252 17.62 18.14 -1.00
CA LEU A 252 17.20 18.01 0.40
C LEU A 252 16.18 19.09 0.82
N PRO A 253 16.37 20.38 0.47
CA PRO A 253 15.43 21.43 0.85
C PRO A 253 14.04 21.23 0.22
N LEU A 254 13.98 20.90 -1.08
CA LEU A 254 12.73 20.68 -1.81
C LEU A 254 11.90 19.55 -1.19
N TRP A 255 12.52 18.42 -0.90
CA TRP A 255 11.82 17.26 -0.34
C TRP A 255 11.45 17.45 1.14
N ASN A 256 12.25 18.18 1.92
CA ASN A 256 11.86 18.53 3.28
C ASN A 256 10.61 19.42 3.30
N GLU A 257 10.44 20.28 2.29
CA GLU A 257 9.23 21.09 2.13
C GLU A 257 8.03 20.27 1.64
N GLU A 258 8.21 19.43 0.61
CA GLU A 258 7.10 18.66 0.04
C GLU A 258 6.67 17.47 0.91
N MET A 259 7.61 16.87 1.66
CA MET A 259 7.41 15.57 2.31
C MET A 259 8.07 15.53 3.72
N PRO A 260 7.70 16.45 4.64
CA PRO A 260 8.40 16.73 5.90
C PRO A 260 8.50 15.55 6.89
N GLN A 261 7.68 14.53 6.72
CA GLN A 261 7.70 13.29 7.50
C GLN A 261 8.82 12.32 7.11
N PHE A 262 9.41 12.47 5.92
CA PHE A 262 10.53 11.64 5.50
C PHE A 262 11.81 12.27 6.01
N ASN A 263 12.58 11.49 6.77
CA ASN A 263 13.89 11.92 7.22
C ASN A 263 14.88 11.72 6.09
N ILE A 264 15.36 12.79 5.48
CA ILE A 264 16.26 12.65 4.33
C ILE A 264 17.70 12.52 4.84
N THR A 265 18.33 11.38 4.57
CA THR A 265 19.73 11.10 4.92
C THR A 265 20.62 11.21 3.68
N GLN A 266 21.86 11.69 3.87
CA GLN A 266 22.84 12.03 2.82
C GLN A 266 23.30 10.84 1.91
N ILE A 267 23.50 11.15 0.61
CA ILE A 267 24.30 10.53 -0.51
C ILE A 267 23.53 9.63 -1.52
N LEU A 268 23.95 9.67 -2.85
CA LEU A 268 23.86 9.09 -4.28
C LEU A 268 22.83 8.10 -5.04
N VAL A 269 21.87 8.58 -5.92
CA VAL A 269 20.59 8.06 -6.59
C VAL A 269 20.54 8.79 -7.93
N LYS A 270 20.94 8.08 -8.98
CA LYS A 270 20.55 8.43 -10.34
C LYS A 270 19.24 7.74 -10.78
N ALA A 271 18.76 6.74 -10.03
CA ALA A 271 17.76 5.78 -10.52
C ALA A 271 16.29 6.20 -10.36
N LEU A 272 15.91 6.98 -9.33
CA LEU A 272 14.49 7.26 -9.03
C LEU A 272 13.87 8.35 -9.94
N LEU A 273 14.69 9.29 -10.43
CA LEU A 273 14.23 10.45 -11.20
C LEU A 273 13.77 10.10 -12.61
N SER A 274 14.37 9.07 -13.23
CA SER A 274 13.91 8.55 -14.52
C SER A 274 12.48 8.03 -14.45
N PHE A 275 12.06 7.47 -13.31
CA PHE A 275 10.74 6.89 -13.14
C PHE A 275 9.65 7.93 -12.81
N ILE A 276 9.98 8.97 -12.04
CA ILE A 276 8.99 9.92 -11.52
C ILE A 276 8.78 11.12 -12.44
N TYR A 277 9.85 11.66 -13.03
CA TYR A 277 9.77 12.96 -13.71
C TYR A 277 9.99 12.90 -15.22
N ASN A 278 10.26 11.73 -15.81
CA ASN A 278 10.65 11.64 -17.23
C ASN A 278 11.81 12.59 -17.59
N ILE A 279 12.67 12.90 -16.61
CA ILE A 279 13.84 13.76 -16.82
C ILE A 279 14.94 12.87 -17.38
N ASP A 280 15.36 13.15 -18.61
CA ASP A 280 16.54 12.53 -19.19
C ASP A 280 17.79 13.05 -18.47
N LEU A 281 18.45 12.18 -17.72
CA LEU A 281 19.63 12.51 -16.91
C LEU A 281 20.92 11.96 -17.54
N THR A 282 20.99 11.86 -18.86
CA THR A 282 22.26 11.63 -19.56
C THR A 282 23.14 12.89 -19.54
N LEU A 283 23.80 13.13 -18.40
CA LEU A 283 25.06 13.88 -18.26
C LEU A 283 25.94 13.22 -17.19
#